data_AF-A0A2N6CX63-F1
#
_entry.id   AF-A0A2N6CX63-F1
#
_cell.length_a   1.000
_cell.length_b   1.000
_cell.length_c   1.000
_cell.angle_alpha   90.00
_cell.angle_beta   90.00
_cell.angle_gamma   90.00
#
_symmetry.space_group_name_H-M   'P 1'
#
loop_
_entity.id
_entity.type
_entity.pdbx_description
1 polymer ?
#
loop_
_entity_poly.entity_id
_entity_poly.type
_entity_poly.pdbx_seq_one_letter_code
_entity_poly.pdbx_strand_id
1 'polypeptide(L)'
;MALMITDECINCDVCEPECPNGAISQGDEIYVINPELCTECVGHYDEPQCVEVCPVDCIPKDPDHEESEEELQAKYERLCG
;
A
#
# COMPACT_ATOMS: atom_id res chain seq x y z
N MET A 1 6.93 3.95 -5.58
CA MET A 1 5.64 4.58 -5.85
C MET A 1 4.73 4.23 -4.69
N ALA A 2 3.81 5.08 -4.26
CA ALA A 2 2.75 4.56 -3.41
C ALA A 2 1.80 3.70 -4.26
N LEU A 3 1.09 2.79 -3.61
CA LEU A 3 -0.10 2.18 -4.19
C LEU A 3 -1.33 3.00 -3.79
N MET A 4 -2.41 2.89 -4.56
CA MET A 4 -3.70 3.49 -4.24
C MET A 4 -4.81 2.43 -4.31
N ILE A 5 -5.93 2.67 -3.64
CA ILE A 5 -7.13 1.82 -3.72
C ILE A 5 -8.17 2.56 -4.55
N THR A 6 -8.72 1.90 -5.56
CA THR A 6 -9.74 2.49 -6.45
C THR A 6 -11.16 2.34 -5.88
N ASP A 7 -12.12 2.96 -6.55
CA ASP A 7 -13.56 2.87 -6.26
C ASP A 7 -14.17 1.48 -6.48
N GLU A 8 -13.40 0.54 -7.04
CA GLU A 8 -13.78 -0.87 -7.15
C GLU A 8 -13.63 -1.65 -5.82
N CYS A 9 -13.09 -1.02 -4.77
CA CYS A 9 -12.97 -1.61 -3.45
C CYS A 9 -14.33 -2.04 -2.88
N ILE A 10 -14.39 -3.28 -2.35
CA ILE A 10 -15.61 -3.88 -1.80
C ILE A 10 -15.67 -3.88 -0.26
N ASN A 11 -14.76 -3.17 0.43
CA ASN A 11 -14.66 -3.11 1.90
C ASN A 11 -14.66 -4.50 2.57
N CYS A 12 -13.74 -5.39 2.15
CA CYS A 12 -13.65 -6.76 2.67
C CYS A 12 -12.66 -6.95 3.83
N ASP A 13 -12.02 -5.88 4.30
CA ASP A 13 -11.11 -5.81 5.47
C ASP A 13 -9.79 -6.61 5.38
N VAL A 14 -9.56 -7.38 4.31
CA VAL A 14 -8.41 -8.31 4.26
C VAL A 14 -7.06 -7.64 4.04
N CYS A 15 -7.00 -6.44 3.45
CA CYS A 15 -5.72 -5.80 3.09
C CYS A 15 -5.09 -4.96 4.22
N GLU A 16 -5.90 -4.44 5.14
CA GLU A 16 -5.45 -3.65 6.30
C GLU A 16 -4.43 -4.40 7.19
N PRO A 17 -4.70 -5.63 7.67
CA PRO A 17 -3.78 -6.34 8.55
C PRO A 17 -2.48 -6.80 7.86
N GLU A 18 -2.48 -6.86 6.53
CA GLU A 18 -1.34 -7.35 5.74
C GLU A 18 -0.30 -6.25 5.47
N CYS A 19 -0.64 -4.97 5.71
CA CYS A 19 0.29 -3.88 5.48
C CYS A 19 1.35 -3.80 6.61
N PRO A 20 2.65 -4.05 6.33
CA PRO A 20 3.67 -4.06 7.38
C PRO A 20 3.92 -2.68 8.02
N ASN A 21 3.56 -1.60 7.31
CA ASN A 21 3.74 -0.22 7.76
C ASN A 21 2.44 0.41 8.30
N GLY A 22 1.33 -0.33 8.34
CA GLY A 22 0.02 0.22 8.71
C GLY A 22 -0.43 1.37 7.80
N ALA A 23 -0.10 1.31 6.50
CA ALA A 23 -0.42 2.36 5.54
C ALA A 23 -1.89 2.34 5.09
N ILE A 24 -2.59 1.21 5.30
CA ILE A 24 -3.98 1.01 4.88
C ILE A 24 -4.92 1.28 6.06
N SER A 25 -6.02 1.98 5.80
CA SER A 25 -7.08 2.20 6.79
C SER A 25 -8.44 2.39 6.12
N GLN A 26 -9.52 2.16 6.87
CA GLN A 26 -10.88 2.40 6.39
C GLN A 26 -11.12 3.92 6.19
N GLY A 27 -11.46 4.31 4.95
CA GLY A 27 -11.94 5.66 4.63
C GLY A 27 -13.47 5.76 4.68
N ASP A 28 -14.01 6.87 4.18
CA ASP A 28 -15.45 7.16 4.21
C ASP A 28 -16.29 6.19 3.34
N GLU A 29 -15.77 5.81 2.17
CA GLU A 29 -16.47 4.94 1.20
C GLU A 29 -15.70 3.66 0.88
N ILE A 30 -14.37 3.75 0.85
CA ILE A 30 -13.44 2.67 0.51
C ILE A 30 -12.26 2.69 1.48
N TYR A 31 -11.49 1.61 1.50
CA TYR A 31 -10.17 1.63 2.09
C TYR A 31 -9.26 2.62 1.37
N VAL A 32 -8.34 3.23 2.11
CA VAL A 32 -7.37 4.21 1.60
C VAL A 32 -5.95 3.85 2.00
N ILE A 33 -4.99 4.18 1.14
CA ILE A 33 -3.55 4.05 1.40
C ILE A 33 -2.97 5.42 1.70
N ASN A 34 -2.23 5.54 2.80
CA ASN A 34 -1.38 6.68 3.08
C ASN A 34 -0.05 6.55 2.32
N PRO A 35 0.24 7.40 1.32
CA PRO A 35 1.44 7.29 0.50
C PRO A 35 2.73 7.51 1.28
N GLU A 36 2.69 8.24 2.40
CA GLU A 36 3.86 8.46 3.27
C GLU A 36 4.31 7.19 4.01
N LEU A 37 3.41 6.21 4.14
CA LEU A 37 3.69 4.93 4.81
C LEU A 37 3.83 3.77 3.82
N CYS A 38 3.32 3.90 2.59
CA CYS A 38 3.39 2.86 1.58
C CYS A 38 4.82 2.73 1.03
N THR A 39 5.46 1.58 1.22
CA THR A 39 6.79 1.28 0.65
C THR A 39 6.70 0.30 -0.54
N GLU A 40 5.52 0.06 -1.11
CA GLU A 40 5.26 -1.11 -1.99
C GLU A 40 5.73 -2.44 -1.38
N CYS A 41 5.78 -2.52 -0.05
CA CYS A 41 6.38 -3.61 0.72
C CYS A 41 7.90 -3.79 0.55
N VAL A 42 8.59 -2.93 -0.21
CA VAL A 42 10.07 -2.91 -0.28
C VAL A 42 10.65 -2.83 1.13
N GLY A 43 11.67 -3.66 1.38
CA GLY A 43 12.31 -3.84 2.69
C GLY A 43 11.67 -4.92 3.57
N HIS A 44 10.43 -5.33 3.28
CA HIS A 44 9.73 -6.39 4.02
C HIS A 44 9.48 -7.65 3.18
N TYR A 45 9.04 -7.48 1.93
CA TYR A 45 8.63 -8.55 1.03
C TYR A 45 9.04 -8.20 -0.41
N ASP A 46 9.07 -9.23 -1.28
CA ASP A 46 9.39 -9.05 -2.71
C ASP A 46 8.20 -8.48 -3.50
N GLU A 47 6.97 -8.67 -3.02
CA GLU A 47 5.72 -8.25 -3.66
C GLU A 47 4.78 -7.53 -2.66
N PRO A 48 3.92 -6.60 -3.12
CA PRO A 48 2.98 -5.91 -2.24
C PRO A 48 1.91 -6.84 -1.67
N GLN A 49 1.94 -7.08 -0.35
CA GLN A 49 1.03 -8.04 0.29
C GLN A 49 -0.45 -7.67 0.16
N CYS A 50 -0.77 -6.38 0.18
CA CYS A 50 -2.14 -5.90 0.00
C CYS A 50 -2.72 -6.23 -1.39
N VAL A 51 -1.88 -6.27 -2.43
CA VAL A 51 -2.29 -6.65 -3.80
C VAL A 51 -2.60 -8.14 -3.85
N GLU A 52 -1.73 -8.98 -3.27
CA GLU A 52 -1.89 -10.44 -3.27
C GLU A 52 -3.19 -10.92 -2.59
N VAL A 53 -3.68 -10.19 -1.60
CA VAL A 53 -4.91 -10.56 -0.87
C VAL A 53 -6.17 -9.87 -1.40
N CYS A 54 -6.05 -8.90 -2.32
CA CYS A 54 -7.20 -8.16 -2.82
C CYS A 54 -8.07 -9.06 -3.72
N PRO A 55 -9.35 -9.32 -3.38
CA PRO A 55 -10.18 -10.25 -4.15
C PRO A 55 -10.72 -9.67 -5.47
N VAL A 56 -10.50 -8.38 -5.74
CA VAL A 56 -11.04 -7.63 -6.88
C VAL A 56 -9.98 -6.83 -7.63
N ASP A 57 -8.70 -7.07 -7.36
CA ASP A 57 -7.56 -6.45 -8.06
C ASP A 57 -7.61 -4.90 -8.14
N CYS A 58 -8.16 -4.24 -7.12
CA CYS A 58 -8.43 -2.79 -7.11
C CYS A 58 -7.30 -1.93 -6.51
N ILE A 59 -6.06 -2.41 -6.50
CA ILE A 59 -4.90 -1.74 -5.86
C ILE A 59 -3.77 -1.49 -6.87
N PRO A 60 -3.92 -0.55 -7.82
CA PRO A 60 -2.88 -0.20 -8.78
C PRO A 60 -1.80 0.72 -8.16
N LYS A 61 -0.75 0.99 -8.93
CA LYS A 61 0.23 2.05 -8.62
C LYS A 61 -0.43 3.43 -8.67
N ASP A 62 -0.08 4.29 -7.73
CA ASP A 62 -0.56 5.67 -7.68
C ASP A 62 0.30 6.55 -8.61
N PRO A 63 -0.28 7.12 -9.70
CA PRO A 63 0.46 7.98 -10.63
C PRO A 63 0.89 9.33 -10.02
N ASP A 64 0.24 9.78 -8.93
CA ASP A 64 0.59 11.04 -8.28
C ASP A 64 1.75 10.87 -7.26
N HIS A 65 2.12 9.62 -6.96
CA HIS A 65 3.16 9.27 -6.00
C HIS A 65 4.14 8.26 -6.61
N GLU A 66 4.67 8.53 -7.80
CA GLU A 66 5.74 7.72 -8.38
C GLU A 66 7.05 7.85 -7.58
N GLU A 67 7.65 6.72 -7.20
CA GLU A 67 8.94 6.64 -6.50
C GLU A 67 9.72 5.43 -7.05
N SER A 68 11.03 5.57 -7.13
CA SER A 68 11.98 4.51 -7.44
C SER A 68 12.16 3.52 -6.29
N GLU A 69 12.74 2.37 -6.58
CA GLU A 69 13.06 1.35 -5.56
C GLU A 69 14.01 1.89 -4.48
N GLU A 70 14.97 2.75 -4.84
CA GLU A 70 15.88 3.40 -3.89
C GLU A 70 15.13 4.34 -2.94
N GLU A 71 14.14 5.09 -3.43
CA GLU A 71 13.31 5.98 -2.61
C GLU A 71 12.40 5.18 -1.66
N LEU A 72 11.84 4.06 -2.12
CA LEU A 72 11.04 3.16 -1.29
C LEU A 72 11.87 2.50 -0.19
N GLN A 73 13.09 2.06 -0.52
CA GLN A 73 14.03 1.51 0.44
C GLN A 73 14.41 2.57 1.50
N ALA A 74 14.70 3.81 1.07
CA ALA A 74 14.97 4.90 1.99
C ALA A 74 13.75 5.23 2.88
N LYS A 75 12.53 5.15 2.35
CA LYS A 75 11.30 5.31 3.13
C LYS A 75 11.16 4.22 4.18
N TYR A 76 11.38 2.96 3.82
CA TYR A 76 11.39 1.83 4.76
C TYR A 76 12.37 2.06 5.91
N GLU A 77 13.61 2.46 5.61
CA GLU A 77 14.63 2.74 6.63
C GLU A 77 14.21 3.85 7.60
N ARG A 78 13.45 4.86 7.15
CA ARG A 78 12.91 5.92 8.02
C ARG A 78 11.78 5.43 8.94
N LEU A 79 11.00 4.44 8.51
CA LEU A 79 9.83 3.94 9.24
C LEU A 79 10.20 2.85 10.24
N CYS A 80 11.21 2.02 9.92
CA CYS A 80 11.59 0.85 10.71
C CYS A 80 12.97 0.96 11.39
N GLY A 81 13.75 1.99 11.09
CA GLY A 81 15.02 2.31 11.78
C GLY A 81 14.82 3.04 13.10
#